data_AF-A0A1N6NQT4-F1
#
_entry.id   AF-A0A1N6NQT4-F1
#
_cell.length_a   1.000
_cell.length_b   1.000
_cell.length_c   1.000
_cell.angle_alpha   90.00
_cell.angle_beta   90.00
_cell.angle_gamma   90.00
#
_symmetry.space_group_name_H-M   'P 1'
#
loop_
_entity.id
_entity.type
_entity.pdbx_description
1 polymer ?
#
loop_
_entity_poly.entity_id
_entity_poly.type
_entity_poly.pdbx_seq_one_letter_code
_entity_poly.pdbx_strand_id
1 'polypeptide(L)'
;MKKLISILLLTLYLVSTTELYQLLKMPLLIEHYIQHKDLNPEMSLTAFLKTHYDHPVKDSDHDQDQRLPFVSHASLLSVVFTVNPSLDFHCIEKVFTPIEIKKTFYKSALYNKEILNSIWQPPRFRQS
;
A
#
# COMPACT_ATOMS: atom_id res chain seq x y z
N MET A 1 -32.83 10.38 8.67
CA MET A 1 -33.08 10.30 7.22
C MET A 1 -31.78 10.14 6.43
N LYS A 2 -30.95 11.18 6.27
CA LYS A 2 -29.72 11.15 5.43
C LYS A 2 -28.74 10.02 5.80
N LYS A 3 -28.52 9.77 7.11
CA LYS A 3 -27.65 8.68 7.60
C LYS A 3 -28.16 7.29 7.20
N LEU A 4 -29.45 7.03 7.36
CA LEU A 4 -30.05 5.73 7.00
C LEU A 4 -29.98 5.48 5.50
N ILE A 5 -30.29 6.51 4.70
CA ILE A 5 -30.17 6.43 3.24
C ILE A 5 -28.71 6.15 2.84
N SER A 6 -27.74 6.81 3.48
CA SER A 6 -26.31 6.58 3.20
C SER A 6 -25.88 5.15 3.55
N ILE A 7 -26.32 4.63 4.71
CA ILE A 7 -26.06 3.24 5.11
C ILE A 7 -26.67 2.27 4.11
N LEU A 8 -27.94 2.47 3.72
CA LEU A 8 -28.62 1.62 2.75
C LEU A 8 -27.87 1.59 1.41
N LEU A 9 -27.52 2.75 0.87
CA LEU A 9 -26.81 2.85 -0.40
C LEU A 9 -25.43 2.21 -0.32
N LEU A 10 -24.69 2.39 0.78
CA LEU A 10 -23.39 1.78 0.97
C LEU A 10 -23.48 0.25 1.09
N THR A 11 -24.48 -0.26 1.82
CA THR A 11 -24.74 -1.70 1.92
C THR A 11 -25.10 -2.29 0.56
N LEU A 12 -26.00 -1.65 -0.19
CA LEU A 12 -26.35 -2.09 -1.54
C LEU A 12 -25.14 -2.10 -2.48
N TYR A 13 -24.30 -1.06 -2.41
CA TYR A 13 -23.05 -0.98 -3.16
C TYR A 13 -22.09 -2.12 -2.80
N LEU A 14 -21.89 -2.38 -1.50
CA LEU A 14 -21.02 -3.44 -1.03
C LEU A 14 -21.54 -4.82 -1.48
N VAL A 15 -22.84 -5.07 -1.36
CA VAL A 15 -23.47 -6.32 -1.80
C VAL A 15 -23.38 -6.49 -3.32
N SER A 16 -23.52 -5.43 -4.12
CA SER A 16 -23.50 -5.54 -5.59
C SER A 16 -22.10 -5.60 -6.20
N THR A 17 -21.09 -5.06 -5.52
CA THR A 17 -19.71 -4.97 -6.04
C THR A 17 -18.73 -5.96 -5.42
N THR A 18 -19.16 -6.71 -4.40
CA THR A 18 -18.34 -7.74 -3.74
C THR A 18 -19.07 -9.08 -3.69
N GLU A 19 -18.38 -10.15 -3.32
CA GLU A 19 -18.98 -11.49 -3.16
C GLU A 19 -19.96 -11.59 -1.96
N LEU A 20 -20.28 -10.49 -1.26
CA LEU A 20 -21.27 -10.51 -0.18
C LEU A 20 -22.66 -10.94 -0.65
N TYR A 21 -23.00 -10.78 -1.93
CA TYR A 21 -24.27 -11.30 -2.45
C TYR A 21 -24.38 -12.83 -2.33
N GLN A 22 -23.26 -13.56 -2.24
CA GLN A 22 -23.28 -15.01 -2.06
C GLN A 22 -23.94 -15.40 -0.73
N LEU A 23 -23.94 -14.52 0.29
CA LEU A 23 -24.66 -14.75 1.53
C LEU A 23 -26.18 -14.86 1.33
N LEU A 24 -26.72 -14.29 0.25
CA LEU A 24 -28.14 -14.46 -0.10
C LEU A 24 -28.47 -15.90 -0.55
N LYS A 25 -27.45 -16.70 -0.90
CA LYS A 25 -27.60 -18.12 -1.26
C LYS A 25 -27.49 -19.06 -0.05
N MET A 26 -27.29 -18.55 1.17
CA MET A 26 -27.24 -19.38 2.38
C MET A 26 -28.47 -20.27 2.60
N PRO A 27 -29.71 -19.87 2.25
CA PRO A 27 -30.87 -20.76 2.34
C PRO A 27 -30.71 -22.04 1.52
N LEU A 28 -30.10 -21.96 0.33
CA LEU A 28 -29.86 -23.13 -0.54
C LEU A 28 -28.85 -24.10 0.09
N LEU A 29 -27.79 -23.58 0.72
CA LEU A 29 -26.82 -24.38 1.46
C LEU A 29 -27.49 -25.14 2.61
N ILE A 30 -28.36 -24.46 3.38
CA ILE A 30 -29.07 -25.05 4.51
C ILE A 30 -30.03 -26.14 4.03
N GLU A 31 -30.81 -25.87 2.98
CA GLU A 31 -31.72 -26.85 2.39
C GLU A 31 -30.98 -28.10 1.92
N HIS A 32 -29.86 -27.93 1.20
CA HIS A 32 -29.06 -29.04 0.72
C HIS A 32 -28.42 -29.84 1.88
N TYR A 33 -27.93 -29.15 2.92
CA TYR A 33 -27.44 -29.82 4.14
C TYR A 33 -28.53 -30.66 4.81
N ILE A 34 -29.77 -30.16 4.90
CA ILE A 34 -30.89 -30.91 5.47
C ILE A 34 -31.18 -32.17 4.64
N GLN A 35 -31.17 -32.08 3.31
CA GLN A 35 -31.34 -33.25 2.43
C GLN A 35 -30.27 -34.33 2.72
N HIS A 36 -29.01 -33.93 2.84
CA HIS A 36 -27.93 -34.85 3.18
C HIS A 36 -28.06 -35.41 4.60
N LYS A 37 -28.56 -34.63 5.56
CA LYS A 37 -28.80 -35.06 6.93
C LYS A 37 -29.95 -36.07 7.03
N ASP A 38 -30.98 -35.91 6.20
CA ASP A 38 -32.10 -36.85 6.12
C ASP A 38 -31.69 -38.19 5.50
N LEU A 39 -30.80 -38.16 4.49
CA LEU A 39 -30.25 -39.36 3.87
C LEU A 39 -29.18 -40.04 4.73
N ASN A 40 -28.38 -39.26 5.46
CA ASN A 40 -27.32 -39.72 6.35
C ASN A 40 -27.38 -38.98 7.70
N PRO A 41 -28.08 -39.55 8.70
CA PRO A 41 -28.23 -38.93 10.02
C PRO A 41 -26.91 -38.66 10.76
N GLU A 42 -25.82 -39.37 10.43
CA GLU A 42 -24.50 -39.17 11.05
C GLU A 42 -23.70 -38.04 10.39
N MET A 43 -24.20 -37.47 9.29
CA MET A 43 -23.52 -36.40 8.56
C MET A 43 -23.42 -35.14 9.41
N SER A 44 -22.20 -34.66 9.65
CA SER A 44 -21.96 -33.37 10.28
C SER A 44 -21.93 -32.26 9.25
N LEU A 45 -22.18 -31.02 9.68
CA LEU A 45 -22.06 -29.84 8.83
C LEU A 45 -20.63 -29.68 8.27
N THR A 46 -19.61 -30.01 9.07
CA THR A 46 -18.21 -29.96 8.61
C THR A 46 -17.91 -31.01 7.55
N ALA A 47 -18.46 -32.22 7.69
CA ALA A 47 -18.33 -33.27 6.68
C ALA A 47 -19.02 -32.86 5.37
N PHE A 48 -20.22 -32.29 5.45
CA PHE A 48 -20.94 -31.72 4.30
C PHE A 48 -20.11 -30.66 3.57
N LEU A 49 -19.63 -29.64 4.29
CA LEU A 49 -18.81 -28.60 3.68
C LEU A 49 -17.53 -29.16 3.05
N LYS A 50 -16.91 -30.17 3.68
CA LYS A 50 -15.71 -30.80 3.11
C LYS A 50 -16.01 -31.49 1.78
N THR A 51 -17.11 -32.23 1.67
CA THR A 51 -17.49 -32.92 0.43
C THR A 51 -17.69 -31.95 -0.73
N HIS A 52 -18.33 -30.80 -0.50
CA HIS A 52 -18.67 -29.86 -1.58
C HIS A 52 -17.63 -28.76 -1.84
N TYR A 53 -16.74 -28.44 -0.88
CA TYR A 53 -15.77 -27.33 -1.03
C TYR A 53 -14.29 -27.76 -1.04
N ASP A 54 -13.92 -28.94 -0.53
CA ASP A 54 -12.52 -29.40 -0.52
C ASP A 54 -12.20 -30.22 -1.80
N HIS A 55 -13.01 -31.25 -2.05
CA HIS A 55 -12.85 -32.14 -3.21
C HIS A 55 -14.21 -32.43 -3.86
N PRO A 56 -14.81 -31.44 -4.57
CA PRO A 56 -16.13 -31.60 -5.15
C PRO A 56 -16.13 -32.74 -6.16
N VAL A 57 -16.99 -33.73 -5.91
CA VAL A 57 -17.20 -34.86 -6.82
C VAL A 57 -18.26 -34.44 -7.85
N LYS A 58 -18.01 -34.74 -9.13
CA LYS A 58 -19.05 -34.59 -10.15
C LYS A 58 -19.97 -35.80 -10.08
N ASP A 59 -21.10 -35.64 -9.39
CA ASP A 59 -22.16 -36.64 -9.39
C ASP A 59 -23.50 -36.06 -9.87
N SER A 60 -24.59 -36.78 -9.61
CA SER A 60 -25.95 -36.36 -9.95
C SER A 60 -26.38 -35.01 -9.37
N ASP A 61 -25.78 -34.56 -8.27
CA ASP A 61 -26.08 -33.28 -7.62
C ASP A 61 -25.27 -32.10 -8.19
N HIS A 62 -24.41 -32.33 -9.18
CA HIS A 62 -23.42 -31.35 -9.64
C HIS A 62 -24.03 -29.97 -9.99
N ASP A 63 -25.21 -29.94 -10.60
CA ASP A 63 -25.90 -28.69 -10.94
C ASP A 63 -26.41 -27.93 -9.70
N GLN A 64 -26.75 -28.65 -8.63
CA GLN A 64 -27.15 -28.08 -7.35
C GLN A 64 -25.93 -27.57 -6.58
N ASP A 65 -24.82 -28.30 -6.62
CA ASP A 65 -23.54 -27.91 -6.05
C ASP A 65 -23.01 -26.60 -6.62
N GLN A 66 -23.10 -26.42 -7.94
CA GLN A 66 -22.69 -25.16 -8.59
C GLN A 66 -23.51 -23.94 -8.14
N ARG A 67 -24.70 -24.15 -7.56
CA ARG A 67 -25.55 -23.06 -7.04
C ARG A 67 -25.24 -22.71 -5.59
N LEU A 68 -24.42 -23.50 -4.90
CA LEU A 68 -24.03 -23.22 -3.52
C LEU A 68 -23.23 -21.91 -3.41
N PRO A 69 -23.33 -21.21 -2.27
CA PRO A 69 -22.58 -19.99 -2.05
C PRO A 69 -21.07 -20.24 -2.20
N PHE A 70 -20.35 -19.33 -2.85
CA PHE A 70 -18.88 -19.37 -2.96
C PHE A 70 -18.29 -20.57 -3.73
N VAL A 71 -19.09 -21.38 -4.43
CA VAL A 71 -18.57 -22.43 -5.34
C VAL A 71 -18.09 -21.83 -6.67
N SER A 72 -18.88 -20.92 -7.24
CA SER A 72 -18.52 -20.17 -8.45
C SER A 72 -18.39 -18.67 -8.12
N HIS A 73 -17.29 -18.06 -8.56
CA HIS A 73 -17.05 -16.62 -8.43
C HIS A 73 -17.43 -15.90 -9.71
N ALA A 74 -18.12 -14.76 -9.58
CA ALA A 74 -18.36 -13.89 -10.73
C ALA A 74 -17.12 -13.01 -10.94
N SER A 75 -16.82 -12.68 -12.20
CA SER A 75 -15.83 -11.63 -12.48
C SER A 75 -16.41 -10.28 -12.06
N LEU A 76 -16.18 -9.89 -10.80
CA LEU A 76 -16.62 -8.60 -10.28
C LEU A 76 -15.95 -7.46 -11.05
N LEU A 77 -16.65 -6.34 -11.15
CA LEU A 77 -16.14 -5.11 -11.77
C LEU A 77 -14.89 -4.63 -11.02
N SER A 78 -13.72 -4.85 -11.61
CA SER A 78 -12.46 -4.26 -11.14
C SER A 78 -12.36 -2.82 -11.68
N VAL A 79 -12.56 -1.84 -10.80
CA VAL A 79 -12.36 -0.43 -11.13
C VAL A 79 -10.96 -0.04 -10.69
N VAL A 80 -10.05 0.10 -11.65
CA VAL A 80 -8.69 0.59 -11.41
C VAL A 80 -8.67 2.10 -11.60
N PHE A 81 -8.48 2.85 -10.52
CA PHE A 81 -8.23 4.28 -10.59
C PHE A 81 -6.74 4.53 -10.83
N THR A 82 -6.38 4.86 -12.07
CA THR A 82 -5.03 5.35 -12.37
C THR A 82 -4.96 6.83 -12.07
N VAL A 83 -4.15 7.23 -11.08
CA VAL A 83 -3.82 8.66 -10.89
C VAL A 83 -2.95 9.07 -12.07
N ASN A 84 -3.38 10.11 -12.80
CA ASN A 84 -2.61 10.70 -13.90
C ASN A 84 -1.20 11.08 -13.39
N PRO A 85 -0.10 10.62 -14.00
CA PRO A 85 1.26 10.78 -13.46
C PRO A 85 1.80 12.22 -13.50
N SER A 86 1.03 13.23 -13.90
CA SER A 86 1.44 14.63 -13.88
C SER A 86 1.44 15.18 -12.44
N LEU A 87 2.40 14.73 -11.64
CA LEU A 87 2.81 15.39 -10.39
C LEU A 87 3.80 16.49 -10.75
N ASP A 88 3.31 17.72 -10.91
CA ASP A 88 4.18 18.89 -11.02
C ASP A 88 4.76 19.22 -9.65
N PHE A 89 5.95 18.71 -9.37
CA PHE A 89 6.71 19.08 -8.18
C PHE A 89 7.29 20.48 -8.36
N HIS A 90 6.63 21.50 -7.80
CA HIS A 90 7.21 22.82 -7.67
C HIS A 90 8.23 22.83 -6.53
N CYS A 91 9.52 22.67 -6.86
CA CYS A 91 10.60 22.92 -5.93
C CYS A 91 10.78 24.43 -5.77
N ILE A 92 10.44 24.98 -4.61
CA ILE A 92 10.75 26.37 -4.27
C ILE A 92 12.26 26.40 -3.98
N GLU A 93 13.02 27.00 -4.89
CA GLU A 93 14.44 27.25 -4.67
C GLU A 93 14.58 28.10 -3.41
N LYS A 94 15.27 27.58 -2.39
CA LYS A 94 15.55 28.35 -1.17
C LYS A 94 16.40 29.55 -1.58
N VAL A 95 15.82 30.74 -1.50
CA VAL A 95 16.57 32.00 -1.66
C VAL A 95 17.62 32.06 -0.56
N PHE A 96 18.87 31.83 -0.94
CA PHE A 96 20.02 32.01 -0.06
C PHE A 96 20.28 33.51 0.03
N THR A 97 19.91 34.14 1.15
CA THR A 97 20.37 35.50 1.42
C THR A 97 21.82 35.42 1.91
N PRO A 98 22.80 35.96 1.18
CA PRO A 98 24.17 35.97 1.67
C PRO A 98 24.23 36.84 2.93
N ILE A 99 24.51 36.22 4.07
CA ILE A 99 24.84 36.94 5.31
C ILE A 99 26.22 37.58 5.08
N GLU A 100 26.27 38.91 5.02
CA GLU A 100 27.51 39.67 4.95
C GLU A 100 28.31 39.44 6.25
N ILE A 101 29.24 38.48 6.22
CA ILE A 101 30.22 38.32 7.29
C ILE A 101 31.27 39.42 7.13
N LYS A 102 31.15 40.49 7.93
CA LYS A 102 32.22 41.51 8.07
C LYS A 102 33.48 40.83 8.61
N LYS A 103 34.42 40.48 7.72
CA LYS A 103 35.76 40.04 8.10
C LYS A 103 36.50 41.21 8.74
N THR A 104 36.70 41.15 10.05
CA THR A 104 37.60 42.08 10.75
C THR A 104 39.04 41.70 10.39
N PHE A 105 39.69 42.51 9.57
CA PHE A 105 41.13 42.38 9.33
C PHE A 105 41.89 42.82 10.58
N TYR A 106 42.49 41.86 11.30
CA TYR A 106 43.40 42.16 12.39
C TYR A 106 44.72 42.68 11.81
N LYS A 107 44.93 44.00 11.82
CA LYS A 107 46.22 44.61 11.49
C LYS A 107 47.14 44.42 12.68
N SER A 108 47.92 43.34 12.70
CA SER A 108 48.91 43.12 13.75
C SER A 108 49.97 44.22 13.68
N ALA A 109 50.23 44.88 14.82
CA ALA A 109 51.19 45.98 14.97
C ALA A 109 52.66 45.55 14.81
N LEU A 110 52.91 44.31 14.37
CA LEU A 110 54.24 43.69 14.22
C LEU A 110 54.65 43.55 12.76
N TYR A 111 54.14 44.40 11.87
CA TYR A 111 54.58 44.46 10.47
C TYR A 111 55.94 45.17 10.39
N ASN A 112 57.02 44.47 10.78
CA ASN A 112 58.38 44.96 10.61
C ASN A 112 58.82 44.74 9.14
N LYS A 113 58.87 45.83 8.37
CA LYS A 113 59.29 45.83 6.96
C LYS A 113 60.74 45.38 6.74
N GLU A 114 61.58 45.41 7.78
CA GLU A 114 62.97 44.97 7.68
C GLU A 114 63.11 43.46 7.48
N ILE A 115 62.12 42.67 7.94
CA ILE A 115 62.11 41.21 7.77
C ILE A 115 61.97 40.83 6.29
N LEU A 116 61.21 41.59 5.50
CA LEU A 116 60.97 41.31 4.07
C LEU A 116 62.26 41.27 3.23
N ASN A 117 63.27 42.07 3.61
CA ASN A 117 64.54 42.11 2.88
C ASN A 117 65.52 41.00 3.29
N SER A 118 65.21 40.23 4.34
CA SER A 118 66.07 39.16 4.85
C SER A 118 65.59 37.75 4.53
N ILE A 119 64.41 37.59 3.92
CA ILE A 119 63.77 36.27 3.73
C ILE A 119 64.44 35.45 2.60
N TRP A 120 65.09 36.12 1.65
CA TRP A 120 65.62 35.47 0.44
C TRP A 120 67.13 35.71 0.23
N GLN A 121 67.95 35.53 1.27
CA GLN A 121 69.40 35.48 1.08
C GLN A 121 69.85 34.03 0.85
N PRO A 122 70.59 33.72 -0.24
CA PRO A 122 71.17 32.40 -0.43
C PRO A 122 72.24 32.10 0.64
N PRO A 123 72.58 30.82 0.88
CA PRO A 123 73.56 30.44 1.89
C PRO A 123 74.93 31.07 1.60
N ARG A 124 75.49 31.80 2.57
CA ARG A 124 76.86 32.34 2.46
C ARG A 124 77.85 31.22 2.78
N PHE A 125 78.63 30.80 1.80
CA PHE A 125 79.74 29.89 2.04
C PHE A 125 80.85 30.61 2.80
N ARG A 126 81.24 30.05 3.94
CA ARG A 126 82.37 30.53 4.76
C ARG A 126 83.65 29.97 4.11
N GLN A 127 84.46 30.82 3.49
CA GLN A 127 85.85 30.46 3.16
C GLN A 127 86.73 30.87 4.36
N SER A 128 87.62 29.96 4.79
CA SER A 128 88.55 30.20 5.91
C SER A 128 89.51 31.33 5.64
#